data_AF-A0A4Q3EQ38-F1
#
_entry.id   AF-A0A4Q3EQ38-F1
#
_cell.length_a   1.000
_cell.length_b   1.000
_cell.length_c   1.000
_cell.angle_alpha   90.00
_cell.angle_beta   90.00
_cell.angle_gamma   90.00
#
_symmetry.space_group_name_H-M   'P 1'
#
loop_
_entity.id
_entity.type
_entity.pdbx_description
1 polymer ?
#
loop_
_entity_poly.entity_id
_entity_poly.type
_entity_poly.pdbx_seq_one_letter_code
_entity_poly.pdbx_strand_id
1 'polypeptide(L)' 'LTLGQYLQPTKMHLGVAEYIHPDLFAHYREEGLARGLKYVESGPLVRSSYHAERHVNVPV' A
#
# COMPACT_ATOMS: atom_id res chain seq x y z
N LEU A 1 -6.75 -3.87 -1.44
CA LEU A 1 -6.16 -2.83 -0.57
C LEU A 1 -4.84 -2.39 -1.16
N THR A 2 -4.51 -1.10 -1.10
CA THR A 2 -3.20 -0.55 -1.48
C THR A 2 -2.59 0.17 -0.26
N LEU A 3 -1.32 -0.08 0.04
CA LEU A 3 -0.57 0.52 1.13
C LEU A 3 0.75 1.08 0.57
N GLY A 4 0.92 2.40 0.68
CA GLY A 4 2.08 3.10 0.15
C GLY A 4 2.69 4.08 1.15
N GLN A 5 3.97 4.43 0.96
CA GLN A 5 4.63 5.45 1.77
C GLN A 5 4.03 6.83 1.45
N TYR A 6 3.67 7.56 2.50
CA TYR A 6 3.39 8.98 2.38
C TYR A 6 4.68 9.73 2.04
N LEU A 7 4.66 10.41 0.90
CA LEU A 7 5.72 11.32 0.49
C LEU A 7 5.13 12.73 0.49
N GLN A 8 5.68 13.59 1.34
CA GLN A 8 5.27 14.98 1.44
C GLN A 8 5.51 15.67 0.08
N PRO A 9 4.46 16.19 -0.60
CA PRO A 9 4.63 16.81 -1.91
C PRO A 9 5.42 18.12 -1.86
N THR A 10 5.13 18.94 -0.86
CA THR A 10 5.79 20.23 -0.61
C THR A 10 5.85 20.51 0.89
N LYS A 11 6.70 21.44 1.32
CA LYS A 11 6.85 21.84 2.74
C LYS A 11 5.58 22.38 3.40
N MET A 12 4.55 22.72 2.61
CA MET A 12 3.26 23.19 3.11
C MET A 12 2.31 22.06 3.51
N HIS A 13 2.62 20.81 3.13
CA HIS A 13 1.83 19.64 3.52
C HIS A 13 2.33 19.07 4.85
N LEU A 14 1.59 18.11 5.40
CA LEU A 14 2.00 17.39 6.60
C LEU A 14 3.43 16.82 6.43
N GLY A 15 4.24 16.95 7.47
CA GLY A 15 5.58 16.37 7.49
C GLY A 15 5.50 14.84 7.45
N VAL A 16 6.51 14.20 6.86
CA VAL A 16 6.67 12.75 6.98
C VAL A 16 7.04 12.42 8.43
N ALA A 17 6.19 11.64 9.11
CA ALA A 17 6.48 11.20 10.48
C ALA A 17 7.59 10.14 10.50
N GLU A 18 7.54 9.19 9.57
CA GLU A 18 8.51 8.10 9.45
C GLU A 18 8.61 7.59 8.01
N TYR A 19 9.80 7.13 7.63
CA TYR A 19 10.04 6.36 6.42
C TYR A 19 10.07 4.88 6.77
N ILE A 20 9.03 4.17 6.37
CA ILE A 20 8.80 2.78 6.78
C ILE A 20 9.74 1.83 6.05
N HIS A 21 10.37 0.90 6.78
CA HIS A 21 11.24 -0.12 6.20
C HIS A 21 10.43 -1.07 5.29
N PRO A 22 10.98 -1.53 4.14
CA PRO A 22 10.31 -2.46 3.23
C PRO A 22 9.72 -3.72 3.91
N ASP A 23 10.39 -4.26 4.93
CA ASP A 23 9.93 -5.45 5.65
C ASP A 23 8.57 -5.27 6.32
N LEU A 24 8.26 -4.05 6.79
CA LEU A 24 6.97 -3.78 7.41
C LEU A 24 5.84 -3.74 6.37
N PHE A 25 6.12 -3.28 5.15
CA PHE A 25 5.17 -3.38 4.04
C PHE A 25 4.90 -4.85 3.68
N ALA A 26 5.93 -5.71 3.70
CA ALA A 26 5.78 -7.14 3.46
C ALA A 26 4.90 -7.78 4.54
N HIS A 27 5.15 -7.47 5.81
CA HIS A 27 4.32 -7.92 6.92
C HIS A 27 2.84 -7.50 6.75
N TYR A 28 2.56 -6.24 6.40
CA TYR A 28 1.18 -5.79 6.20
C TYR A 28 0.48 -6.43 5.00
N ARG A 29 1.24 -6.82 3.97
CA ARG A 29 0.68 -7.61 2.86
C ARG A 29 0.18 -8.95 3.38
N GLU A 30 1.02 -9.68 4.10
CA GLU A 30 0.69 -10.99 4.68
C GLU A 30 -0.52 -10.90 5.61
N GLU A 31 -0.51 -9.91 6.51
CA GLU A 31 -1.61 -9.68 7.46
C GLU A 31 -2.93 -9.35 6.74
N GLY A 32 -2.90 -8.48 5.73
CA GLY A 32 -4.09 -8.14 4.96
C GLY A 32 -4.68 -9.34 4.22
N LEU A 33 -3.82 -10.19 3.65
CA LEU A 33 -4.24 -11.44 3.00
C LEU A 33 -4.81 -12.43 4.02
N ALA A 34 -4.18 -12.58 5.19
CA ALA A 34 -4.65 -13.45 6.27
C ALA A 34 -6.04 -13.03 6.79
N ARG A 35 -6.36 -11.74 6.75
CA ARG A 35 -7.68 -11.19 7.10
C ARG A 35 -8.75 -11.36 6.00
N GLY A 36 -8.42 -12.03 4.90
CA GLY A 36 -9.36 -12.35 3.82
C GLY A 36 -9.48 -11.26 2.75
N LEU A 37 -8.60 -10.26 2.72
CA LEU A 37 -8.55 -9.34 1.59
C LEU A 37 -8.04 -10.08 0.36
N LYS A 38 -8.82 -10.04 -0.73
CA LYS A 38 -8.50 -10.76 -1.96
C LYS A 38 -7.21 -10.25 -2.64
N TYR A 39 -6.89 -8.96 -2.47
CA TYR A 39 -5.68 -8.33 -3.02
C TYR A 39 -5.13 -7.30 -2.04
N VAL A 40 -3.81 -7.31 -1.86
CA VAL A 40 -3.08 -6.33 -1.05
C VAL A 40 -1.78 -5.95 -1.77
N GLU A 41 -1.77 -4.78 -2.40
CA GLU A 41 -0.52 -4.18 -2.90
C GLU A 41 0.08 -3.35 -1.77
N SER A 42 1.31 -3.65 -1.37
CA SER A 42 1.96 -3.02 -0.22
C SER A 42 3.43 -2.79 -0.51
N GLY A 43 3.87 -1.53 -0.45
CA GLY A 43 5.26 -1.17 -0.70
C GLY A 43 5.46 0.35 -0.79
N PRO A 44 6.69 0.85 -0.65
CA PRO A 44 6.93 2.29 -0.51
C PRO A 44 6.35 3.14 -1.66
N LEU A 45 6.46 2.64 -2.89
CA LEU A 45 6.02 3.36 -4.09
C LEU A 45 4.62 2.98 -4.57
N VAL A 46 3.91 2.10 -3.87
CA VAL A 46 2.55 1.71 -4.24
C VAL A 46 1.63 2.94 -4.19
N ARG A 47 0.73 3.02 -5.16
CA ARG A 47 -0.34 4.02 -5.27
C ARG A 47 -1.65 3.32 -5.60
N SER A 48 -2.77 4.01 -5.45
CA SER A 48 -4.10 3.43 -5.65
C SER A 48 -4.32 2.85 -7.05
N SER A 49 -3.72 3.46 -8.08
CA SER A 49 -3.80 3.00 -9.48
C SER A 49 -2.77 1.95 -9.85
N TYR A 50 -1.80 1.64 -8.98
CA TYR A 50 -0.75 0.69 -9.28
C TYR A 50 -1.33 -0.72 -9.42
N HIS A 51 -1.14 -1.34 -10.60
CA HIS A 51 -1.70 -2.64 -10.98
C HIS A 51 -3.22 -2.75 -10.78
N ALA A 52 -3.96 -1.64 -10.88
CA ALA A 52 -5.39 -1.63 -10.63
C ALA A 52 -6.16 -2.60 -11.55
N GLU A 53 -5.68 -2.85 -12.76
CA GLU A 53 -6.25 -3.82 -13.70
C GLU A 53 -6.33 -5.25 -13.13
N ARG A 54 -5.43 -5.60 -12.21
CA ARG A 54 -5.41 -6.91 -11.54
C ARG A 54 -6.49 -7.03 -10.46
N HIS A 55 -7.08 -5.90 -10.04
CA HIS A 55 -8.06 -5.83 -8.95
C HIS A 55 -9.52 -5.76 -9.43
N VAL A 56 -9.76 -5.61 -10.75
CA VAL A 56 -11.12 -5.39 -11.29
C VAL A 56 -11.89 -6.69 -11.51
N ASN A 57 -11.21 -7.77 -11.91
CA ASN A 57 -11.84 -9.02 -12.35
C ASN A 57 -11.81 -10.11 -11.28
N VAL A 58 -12.16 -9.76 -10.05
CA VAL A 58 -12.10 -10.66 -8.92
C VAL A 58 -13.43 -11.40 -8.79
N PRO A 59 -13.49 -12.72 -8.97
CA PRO A 59 -14.71 -13.48 -8.73
C PRO A 59 -15.15 -13.25 -7.28
N VAL A 60 -16.42 -12.89 -7.08
CA VAL A 60 -17.03 -12.73 -5.76
C VAL A 60 -17.07 -14.05 -5.01
#